data_AF-A0A8X6MMM0-F1
#
_entry.id   AF-A0A8X6MMM0-F1
#
_cell.length_a   1.000
_cell.length_b   1.000
_cell.length_c   1.000
_cell.angle_alpha   90.00
_cell.angle_beta   90.00
_cell.angle_gamma   90.00
#
_symmetry.space_group_name_H-M   'P 1'
#
loop_
_entity.id
_entity.type
_entity.pdbx_description
1 polymer ?
#
loop_
_entity_poly.entity_id
_entity_poly.type
_entity_poly.pdbx_seq_one_letter_code
_entity_poly.pdbx_strand_id
1 'polypeptide(L)' 'MDVTTLIIVALLAVLVSIWLTSGKSSKKHLPGPTGLPIVGYIPFMTKKPYIKFTELSKTYGPVY' A
#
# COMPACT_ATOMS: atom_id res chain seq x y z
N MET A 1 -11.72 -26.71 -12.12
CA MET A 1 -11.42 -25.68 -11.11
C MET A 1 -11.57 -26.35 -9.76
N ASP A 2 -10.46 -26.74 -9.15
CA ASP A 2 -10.50 -27.45 -7.88
C ASP A 2 -11.00 -26.50 -6.79
N VAL A 3 -11.79 -27.00 -5.84
CA VAL A 3 -12.39 -26.19 -4.76
C VAL A 3 -11.33 -25.38 -4.01
N THR A 4 -10.12 -25.93 -3.87
CA THR A 4 -8.94 -25.26 -3.31
C THR A 4 -8.57 -23.98 -4.08
N THR A 5 -8.58 -24.02 -5.41
CA THR A 5 -8.27 -22.84 -6.25
C THR A 5 -9.31 -21.74 -6.07
N LEU A 6 -10.59 -22.09 -5.93
CA LEU A 6 -11.67 -21.12 -5.71
C LEU A 6 -11.55 -20.43 -4.34
N ILE A 7 -11.20 -21.20 -3.30
CA ILE A 7 -10.97 -20.65 -1.95
C ILE A 7 -9.81 -19.65 -1.95
N ILE A 8 -8.70 -19.99 -2.61
CA ILE A 8 -7.52 -19.11 -2.69
C ILE A 8 -7.87 -17.80 -3.42
N VAL A 9 -8.58 -17.89 -4.55
CA VAL A 9 -8.98 -16.69 -5.32
C VAL A 9 -9.95 -15.82 -4.50
N ALA A 10 -10.90 -16.41 -3.79
CA ALA A 10 -11.82 -15.67 -2.94
C ALA A 10 -11.09 -14.94 -1.80
N LEU A 11 -10.12 -15.60 -1.15
CA LEU A 11 -9.29 -14.99 -0.10
C LEU A 11 -8.46 -13.82 -0.63
N LEU A 12 -7.83 -13.98 -1.80
CA LEU A 12 -7.07 -12.90 -2.44
C LEU A 12 -7.96 -11.72 -2.82
N ALA A 13 -9.15 -11.98 -3.37
CA ALA A 13 -10.10 -10.93 -3.71
C ALA A 13 -10.53 -10.12 -2.48
N VAL A 14 -10.84 -10.80 -1.37
CA VAL A 14 -11.20 -10.15 -0.09
C VAL A 14 -10.03 -9.31 0.44
N LEU A 15 -8.80 -9.83 0.40
CA LEU A 15 -7.62 -9.09 0.86
C LEU A 15 -7.40 -7.80 0.03
N VAL A 16 -7.56 -7.89 -1.30
CA VAL A 16 -7.46 -6.73 -2.20
C VAL A 16 -8.59 -5.73 -1.96
N SER A 17 -9.83 -6.19 -1.74
CA SER A 17 -10.95 -5.31 -1.42
C SER A 17 -10.77 -4.56 -0.11
N ILE A 18 -10.22 -5.21 0.93
CA ILE A 18 -9.88 -4.56 2.21
C ILE A 18 -8.77 -3.52 2.00
N TRP A 19 -7.80 -3.81 1.14
CA TRP A 19 -6.72 -2.88 0.82
C TRP A 19 -7.22 -1.62 0.11
N LEU A 20 -8.10 -1.76 -0.88
CA LEU A 20 -8.69 -0.64 -1.62
C LEU A 20 -9.59 0.25 -0.74
N THR A 21 -10.24 -0.34 0.27
CA THR A 21 -11.19 0.37 1.14
C THR A 21 -10.52 1.01 2.37
N SER A 22 -9.37 0.50 2.83
CA SER A 22 -8.65 1.04 4.00
C SER A 22 -8.11 2.46 3.82
N GLY A 23 -7.94 2.94 2.57
CA GLY A 23 -7.47 4.31 2.30
C GLY A 23 -8.53 5.41 2.52
N LYS A 24 -9.78 5.05 2.81
CA LYS A 24 -10.92 5.98 2.88
C LYS A 24 -11.31 6.31 4.33
N SER A 25 -10.35 6.64 5.20
CA SER A 25 -10.66 7.16 6.54
C SER A 25 -10.72 8.68 6.49
N SER A 26 -11.93 9.24 6.72
CA SER A 26 -12.29 10.66 6.68
C SER A 26 -11.61 11.53 7.76
N LYS A 27 -10.57 11.04 8.43
CA LYS A 27 -9.75 11.82 9.36
C LYS A 27 -8.53 12.35 8.60
N LYS A 28 -8.26 13.64 8.80
CA LYS A 28 -7.18 14.47 8.22
C LYS A 28 -5.79 13.84 8.42
N HIS A 29 -5.49 12.75 7.71
CA HIS A 29 -4.16 12.17 7.68
C HIS A 29 -3.28 13.00 6.74
N LEU A 30 -2.01 13.11 7.11
CA LEU A 30 -0.99 13.66 6.22
C LEU A 30 -0.99 12.84 4.92
N PRO A 31 -0.89 13.50 3.75
CA PRO A 31 -0.84 12.79 2.50
C PRO A 31 0.44 11.94 2.48
N GLY A 32 0.31 10.66 2.14
CA GLY A 32 1.42 9.71 2.11
C GLY A 32 1.15 8.59 1.11
N PRO A 33 2.18 7.85 0.68
CA PRO A 33 2.02 6.81 -0.30
C PRO A 33 1.33 5.59 0.31
N THR A 34 0.42 5.02 -0.47
CA THR A 34 -0.29 3.81 -0.10
C THR A 34 0.64 2.61 -0.18
N GLY A 35 0.80 1.89 0.94
CA GLY A 35 1.61 0.68 1.04
C GLY A 35 0.76 -0.59 1.16
N LEU A 36 1.37 -1.76 0.98
CA LEU A 36 0.70 -3.06 1.15
C LEU A 36 0.24 -3.27 2.60
N PRO A 37 -0.83 -4.08 2.82
CA PRO A 37 -1.17 -4.52 4.16
C PRO A 37 0.03 -5.32 4.72
N ILE A 38 0.46 -5.02 5.96
CA ILE A 38 1.61 -5.60 6.67
C ILE A 38 2.96 -4.93 6.35
N VAL A 39 3.44 -4.96 5.11
CA VAL A 39 4.80 -4.46 4.78
C VAL A 39 4.86 -2.97 4.43
N GLY A 40 3.70 -2.31 4.29
CA GLY A 40 3.65 -0.89 3.95
C GLY A 40 4.28 -0.59 2.59
N TYR A 41 5.02 0.52 2.50
CA TYR A 41 5.63 0.98 1.25
C TYR A 41 7.02 0.37 0.96
N ILE A 42 7.54 -0.49 1.85
CA ILE A 42 8.88 -1.10 1.75
C ILE A 42 9.15 -1.81 0.42
N PRO A 43 8.27 -2.66 -0.14
CA PRO A 43 8.58 -3.38 -1.38
C PRO A 43 8.67 -2.49 -2.62
N PHE A 44 8.16 -1.26 -2.55
CA PHE A 44 8.28 -0.25 -3.61
C PHE A 44 9.55 0.61 -3.48
N MET A 45 10.36 0.35 -2.44
CA MET A 45 11.58 1.10 -2.17
C MET A 45 12.73 0.58 -3.05
N THR A 46 13.54 1.49 -3.58
CA THR A 46 14.70 1.17 -4.42
C THR A 46 15.91 0.80 -3.54
N LYS A 47 16.93 0.16 -4.13
CA LYS A 47 18.26 -0.09 -3.51
C LYS A 47 18.87 1.14 -2.81
N LYS A 48 18.45 2.34 -3.22
CA LYS A 48 18.83 3.65 -2.64
C LYS A 48 17.58 4.30 -2.01
N PRO A 49 17.23 3.98 -0.75
CA PRO A 49 16.00 4.44 -0.12
C PRO A 49 15.93 5.97 0.03
N TYR A 50 17.07 6.62 0.27
CA TYR A 50 17.18 8.08 0.39
C TYR A 50 16.73 8.84 -0.87
N ILE A 51 16.96 8.27 -2.06
CA ILE A 51 16.47 8.86 -3.32
C ILE A 51 14.94 8.79 -3.36
N LYS A 52 14.38 7.64 -2.96
CA LYS A 52 12.92 7.48 -2.92
C LYS A 52 12.25 8.37 -1.89
N PHE A 53 12.83 8.54 -0.70
CA PHE A 53 12.32 9.53 0.26
C PHE A 53 12.37 10.95 -0.30
N THR A 54 13.44 11.32 -1.02
CA THR A 54 13.53 12.63 -1.69
C THR A 54 12.48 12.82 -2.79
N GLU A 55 12.15 11.77 -3.55
CA GLU A 55 11.05 11.81 -4.54
C GLU A 55 9.69 11.96 -3.86
N LEU A 56 9.50 11.26 -2.75
CA LEU A 56 8.25 11.30 -2.00
C LEU A 56 8.10 12.66 -1.29
N SER A 57 9.17 13.29 -0.82
CA SER A 57 9.12 14.63 -0.23
C SER A 57 8.75 15.73 -1.24
N LYS A 58 9.09 15.55 -2.52
CA LYS A 58 8.60 16.42 -3.61
C LYS A 58 7.09 16.32 -3.80
N THR A 59 6.49 15.17 -3.50
CA THR A 59 5.06 14.89 -3.73
C THR A 59 4.22 15.18 -2.49
N TYR A 60 4.70 14.77 -1.32
CA TYR A 60 3.98 14.79 -0.04
C TYR A 60 4.44 15.92 0.90
N GLY A 61 5.52 16.62 0.55
CA GLY A 61 6.06 17.75 1.30
C GLY A 61 7.34 17.41 2.08
N PRO A 62 7.96 18.44 2.69
CA PRO A 62 9.30 18.34 3.29
C PRO A 62 9.39 17.45 4.54
N VAL A 63 8.27 16.92 5.04
CA VAL A 63 8.20 16.05 6.23
C VAL A 63 8.30 14.56 5.85
N TYR A 64 8.35 14.24 4.55
CA TYR A 64 8.46 12.87 4.04
C TYR A 64 9.92 12.39 3.90
#